data_AF-A0A4U0WI08-F1
#
_entry.id   AF-A0A4U0WI08-F1
#
_cell.length_a   1.000
_cell.length_b   1.000
_cell.length_c   1.000
_cell.angle_alpha   90.00
_cell.angle_beta   90.00
_cell.angle_gamma   90.00
#
_symmetry.space_group_name_H-M   'P 1'
#
loop_
_entity.id
_entity.type
_entity.pdbx_description
1 polymer ?
#
loop_
_entity_poly.entity_id
_entity_poly.type
_entity_poly.pdbx_seq_one_letter_code
_entity_poly.pdbx_strand_id
1 'polypeptide(L)'
;MSLKHFFPNTEGIVLRALNSLVARNPQLELDEAERVVYSKTHDQSKVSLISGGGSGHEPAWSGYVGDGMLAAAVSGEVFASPATKQIMAAIKNVPSDAGVILCITNYTGDNLHFGLAREKALGMGQK
;
A
#
# COMPACT_ATOMS: atom_id res chain seq x y z
N MET A 1 7.59 -20.05 -15.74
CA MET A 1 6.31 -19.50 -15.24
C MET A 1 5.20 -20.49 -15.55
N SER A 2 4.26 -20.68 -14.63
CA SER A 2 3.07 -21.51 -14.89
C SER A 2 2.31 -20.97 -16.11
N LEU A 3 1.71 -21.85 -16.92
CA LEU A 3 0.79 -21.45 -17.99
C LEU A 3 -0.67 -21.47 -17.53
N LYS A 4 -0.92 -21.87 -16.27
CA LYS A 4 -2.26 -21.99 -15.69
C LYS A 4 -2.56 -20.74 -14.89
N HIS A 5 -3.36 -19.84 -15.47
CA HIS A 5 -3.87 -18.63 -14.83
C HIS A 5 -5.38 -18.54 -15.07
N PHE A 6 -6.10 -17.93 -14.12
CA PHE A 6 -7.54 -17.65 -14.29
C PHE A 6 -7.80 -16.57 -15.36
N PHE A 7 -6.81 -15.73 -15.63
CA PHE A 7 -6.89 -14.64 -16.60
C PHE A 7 -5.99 -14.93 -17.81
N PRO A 8 -6.43 -14.57 -19.03
CA PRO A 8 -5.67 -14.84 -20.25
C PRO A 8 -4.45 -13.92 -20.40
N ASN A 9 -4.41 -12.78 -19.70
CA ASN A 9 -3.26 -11.87 -19.63
C ASN A 9 -3.12 -11.33 -18.20
N THR A 10 -1.95 -10.79 -17.89
CA THR A 10 -1.60 -10.24 -16.57
C THR A 10 -1.74 -8.72 -16.49
N GLU A 11 -2.13 -8.06 -17.57
CA GLU A 11 -2.26 -6.62 -17.62
C GLU A 11 -3.41 -6.14 -16.72
N GLY A 12 -3.13 -5.15 -15.87
CA GLY A 12 -4.12 -4.61 -14.92
C GLY A 12 -4.58 -5.61 -13.85
N ILE A 13 -3.93 -6.77 -13.71
CA ILE A 13 -4.38 -7.81 -12.78
C ILE A 13 -4.34 -7.34 -11.32
N VAL A 14 -3.34 -6.53 -10.97
CA VAL A 14 -3.20 -5.94 -9.63
C VAL A 14 -4.39 -5.05 -9.34
N LEU A 15 -4.70 -4.10 -10.22
CA LEU A 15 -5.82 -3.18 -10.02
C LEU A 15 -7.17 -3.91 -9.95
N ARG A 16 -7.36 -4.94 -10.78
CA ARG A 16 -8.55 -5.81 -10.72
C ARG A 16 -8.69 -6.51 -9.38
N ALA A 17 -7.58 -7.05 -8.83
CA ALA A 17 -7.57 -7.71 -7.54
C ALA A 17 -7.88 -6.73 -6.40
N LEU A 18 -7.29 -5.53 -6.40
CA LEU A 18 -7.55 -4.50 -5.39
C LEU A 18 -8.99 -3.99 -5.44
N ASN A 19 -9.54 -3.77 -6.64
CA ASN A 19 -10.94 -3.38 -6.82
C ASN A 19 -11.89 -4.44 -6.26
N SER A 20 -11.60 -5.73 -6.48
CA SER A 20 -12.38 -6.84 -5.89
C SER A 20 -12.30 -6.83 -4.35
N LEU A 21 -11.10 -6.58 -3.79
CA LEU A 21 -10.90 -6.52 -2.35
C LEU A 21 -11.77 -5.42 -1.72
N VAL A 22 -11.71 -4.18 -2.22
CA VAL A 22 -12.48 -3.08 -1.64
C VAL A 22 -13.98 -3.20 -1.89
N ALA A 23 -14.40 -3.78 -3.03
CA ALA A 23 -15.81 -4.06 -3.29
C ALA A 23 -16.44 -5.04 -2.28
N ARG A 24 -15.63 -5.91 -1.66
CA ARG A 24 -16.07 -6.89 -0.65
C ARG A 24 -15.89 -6.42 0.79
N ASN A 25 -15.18 -5.32 1.01
CA ASN A 25 -14.81 -4.80 2.31
C ASN A 25 -15.17 -3.31 2.42
N PRO A 26 -16.42 -2.95 2.78
CA PRO A 26 -16.92 -1.59 2.76
C PRO A 26 -16.18 -0.59 3.66
N GLN A 27 -15.34 -1.05 4.58
CA GLN A 27 -14.46 -0.20 5.42
C GLN A 27 -13.20 0.26 4.69
N LEU A 28 -12.86 -0.36 3.55
CA LEU A 28 -11.69 -0.04 2.75
C LEU A 28 -12.05 0.90 1.60
N GLU A 29 -11.04 1.63 1.14
CA GLU A 29 -11.09 2.42 -0.09
C GLU A 29 -9.79 2.24 -0.88
N LEU A 30 -9.86 2.51 -2.19
CA LEU A 30 -8.75 2.32 -3.12
C LEU A 30 -8.46 3.63 -3.85
N ASP A 31 -7.24 4.12 -3.71
CA ASP A 31 -6.66 5.06 -4.66
C ASP A 31 -6.19 4.25 -5.87
N GLU A 32 -7.03 4.19 -6.91
CA GLU A 32 -6.77 3.38 -8.11
C GLU A 32 -5.53 3.85 -8.87
N ALA A 33 -5.28 5.16 -8.91
CA ALA A 33 -4.18 5.75 -9.67
C ALA A 33 -2.81 5.37 -9.10
N GLU A 34 -2.72 5.29 -7.76
CA GLU A 34 -1.49 4.96 -7.06
C GLU A 34 -1.49 3.57 -6.41
N ARG A 35 -2.57 2.79 -6.58
CA ARG A 35 -2.75 1.42 -6.06
C ARG A 35 -2.53 1.33 -4.55
N VAL A 36 -3.21 2.20 -3.82
CA VAL A 36 -3.19 2.23 -2.36
C VAL A 36 -4.54 1.80 -1.82
N VAL A 37 -4.55 0.72 -1.04
CA VAL A 37 -5.72 0.36 -0.23
C VAL A 37 -5.56 0.97 1.15
N TYR A 38 -6.58 1.64 1.66
CA TYR A 38 -6.55 2.26 2.98
C TYR A 38 -7.87 2.11 3.74
N SER A 39 -7.80 2.23 5.07
CA SER A 39 -8.98 2.21 5.93
C SER A 39 -9.66 3.59 5.93
N LYS A 40 -10.95 3.64 5.61
CA LYS A 40 -11.76 4.87 5.67
C LYS A 40 -12.00 5.38 7.09
N THR A 41 -11.78 4.51 8.07
CA THR A 41 -12.09 4.77 9.48
C THR A 41 -10.83 4.94 10.33
N HIS A 42 -9.65 5.08 9.70
CA HIS A 42 -8.42 5.30 10.44
C HIS A 42 -8.49 6.60 11.25
N ASP A 43 -8.26 6.47 12.56
CA ASP A 43 -8.26 7.58 13.51
C ASP A 43 -6.95 8.36 13.40
N GLN A 44 -7.02 9.61 12.90
CA GLN A 44 -5.87 10.48 12.68
C GLN A 44 -5.09 10.82 13.96
N SER A 45 -5.67 10.62 15.14
CA SER A 45 -4.96 10.81 16.41
C SER A 45 -3.98 9.67 16.74
N LYS A 46 -4.03 8.57 15.97
CA LYS A 46 -3.15 7.40 16.13
C LYS A 46 -2.05 7.40 15.08
N VAL A 47 -0.96 6.69 15.38
CA VAL A 47 0.13 6.47 14.41
C VAL A 47 -0.40 5.70 13.20
N SER A 48 -0.14 6.20 11.99
CA SER A 48 -0.44 5.48 10.75
C SER A 48 0.61 4.42 10.50
N LEU A 49 0.20 3.14 10.52
CA LEU A 49 1.05 2.03 10.09
C LEU A 49 0.84 1.77 8.60
N ILE A 50 1.90 1.91 7.80
CA ILE A 50 1.86 1.72 6.35
C ILE A 50 2.87 0.65 5.96
N SER A 51 2.47 -0.26 5.08
CA SER A 51 3.38 -1.22 4.45
C SER A 51 3.06 -1.37 2.97
N GLY A 52 3.78 -2.25 2.28
CA GLY A 52 3.59 -2.47 0.86
C GLY A 52 4.74 -3.24 0.24
N GLY A 53 4.61 -3.49 -1.05
CA GLY A 53 5.59 -4.29 -1.81
C GLY A 53 5.02 -4.72 -3.15
N GLY A 54 5.72 -5.61 -3.83
CA GLY A 54 5.22 -6.22 -5.06
C GLY A 54 3.97 -7.08 -4.82
N SER A 55 3.04 -7.05 -5.78
CA SER A 55 1.89 -7.95 -5.79
C SER A 55 2.29 -9.40 -6.04
N GLY A 56 1.39 -10.34 -5.78
CA GLY A 56 1.66 -11.78 -5.83
C GLY A 56 2.01 -12.42 -4.48
N HIS A 57 1.92 -11.64 -3.40
CA HIS A 57 2.08 -12.08 -2.00
C HIS A 57 0.76 -12.00 -1.22
N GLU A 58 -0.38 -11.88 -1.90
CA GLU A 58 -1.68 -11.77 -1.27
C GLU A 58 -1.91 -12.93 -0.26
N PRO A 59 -2.38 -12.66 0.97
CA PRO A 59 -3.06 -11.44 1.41
C PRO A 59 -2.14 -10.25 1.74
N ALA A 60 -0.81 -10.42 1.75
CA ALA A 60 0.10 -9.30 1.95
C ALA A 60 0.05 -8.34 0.74
N TRP A 61 -0.09 -7.02 0.92
CA TRP A 61 -0.27 -6.29 2.18
C TRP A 61 -1.71 -5.76 2.36
N SER A 62 -2.48 -5.65 1.27
CA SER A 62 -3.80 -5.01 1.27
C SER A 62 -4.85 -5.76 2.10
N GLY A 63 -4.69 -7.07 2.31
CA GLY A 63 -5.54 -7.85 3.20
C GLY A 63 -5.30 -7.58 4.69
N TYR A 64 -4.25 -6.85 5.06
CA TYR A 64 -3.93 -6.46 6.44
C TYR A 64 -4.36 -5.02 6.77
N VAL A 65 -5.05 -4.35 5.86
CA VAL A 65 -5.57 -3.00 6.09
C VAL A 65 -6.86 -3.09 6.90
N GLY A 66 -6.91 -2.34 8.01
CA GLY A 66 -8.06 -2.31 8.90
C GLY A 66 -7.70 -1.98 10.34
N ASP A 67 -8.71 -1.86 11.18
CA ASP A 67 -8.55 -1.47 12.58
C ASP A 67 -7.68 -2.48 13.33
N GLY A 68 -6.66 -1.97 14.03
CA GLY A 68 -5.70 -2.78 14.79
C GLY A 68 -4.51 -3.32 13.99
N MET A 69 -4.43 -3.06 12.67
CA MET A 69 -3.30 -3.44 11.82
C MET A 69 -2.83 -2.26 10.95
N LEU A 70 -2.77 -2.40 9.62
CA LEU A 70 -2.29 -1.35 8.73
C LEU A 70 -3.38 -0.30 8.49
N ALA A 71 -2.99 0.97 8.54
CA ALA A 71 -3.83 2.08 8.08
C ALA A 71 -3.93 2.09 6.54
N ALA A 72 -2.82 1.79 5.85
CA ALA A 72 -2.77 1.68 4.40
C ALA A 72 -1.74 0.64 3.93
N ALA A 73 -1.96 0.11 2.72
CA ALA A 73 -1.06 -0.80 2.03
C ALA A 73 -0.85 -0.36 0.57
N VAL A 74 0.40 -0.38 0.14
CA VAL A 74 0.81 0.07 -1.21
C VAL A 74 1.18 -1.13 -2.08
N SER A 75 0.53 -1.27 -3.23
CA SER A 75 0.81 -2.36 -4.17
C SER A 75 1.62 -1.89 -5.37
N GLY A 76 2.78 -2.52 -5.57
CA GLY A 76 3.54 -2.41 -6.81
C GLY A 76 3.00 -3.33 -7.91
N GLU A 77 3.79 -3.52 -8.96
CA GLU A 77 3.51 -4.59 -9.93
C GLU A 77 3.84 -5.96 -9.32
N VAL A 78 3.49 -7.04 -10.03
CA VAL A 78 3.81 -8.40 -9.58
C VAL A 78 5.32 -8.54 -9.35
N PHE A 79 5.71 -8.87 -8.12
CA PHE A 79 7.09 -8.99 -7.64
C PHE A 79 7.99 -7.75 -7.84
N ALA A 80 7.40 -6.57 -7.99
CA ALA A 80 8.15 -5.31 -8.09
C ALA A 80 7.67 -4.30 -7.04
N SER A 81 8.61 -3.70 -6.34
CA SER A 81 8.34 -2.68 -5.33
C SER A 81 7.49 -1.52 -5.87
N PRO A 82 6.56 -0.95 -5.07
CA PRO A 82 5.84 0.25 -5.46
C PRO A 82 6.79 1.45 -5.58
N ALA A 83 6.47 2.37 -6.49
CA ALA A 83 7.23 3.58 -6.65
C ALA A 83 7.08 4.51 -5.43
N THR A 84 8.11 5.32 -5.15
CA THR A 84 8.10 6.34 -4.09
C THR A 84 6.85 7.23 -4.13
N LYS A 85 6.33 7.58 -5.31
CA LYS A 85 5.11 8.39 -5.43
C LYS A 85 3.86 7.69 -4.87
N GLN A 86 3.76 6.37 -5.02
CA GLN A 86 2.64 5.58 -4.52
C GLN A 86 2.69 5.51 -2.99
N ILE A 87 3.89 5.40 -2.43
CA ILE A 87 4.11 5.39 -0.97
C ILE A 87 3.75 6.76 -0.37
N MET A 88 4.13 7.86 -1.04
CA MET A 88 3.70 9.21 -0.63
C MET A 88 2.19 9.39 -0.70
N ALA A 89 1.51 8.81 -1.70
CA ALA A 89 0.05 8.82 -1.79
C ALA A 89 -0.58 8.08 -0.60
N ALA A 90 -0.01 6.96 -0.16
CA ALA A 90 -0.48 6.27 1.04
C ALA A 90 -0.35 7.11 2.30
N ILE A 91 0.80 7.77 2.50
CA ILE A 91 0.99 8.69 3.63
C ILE A 91 -0.06 9.81 3.60
N LYS A 92 -0.41 10.32 2.41
CA LYS A 92 -1.45 11.34 2.23
C LYS A 92 -2.87 10.82 2.50
N ASN A 93 -3.17 9.58 2.11
CA ASN A 93 -4.50 8.99 2.25
C ASN A 93 -4.82 8.60 3.71
N VAL A 94 -3.80 8.38 4.54
CA VAL A 94 -3.96 8.13 5.99
C VAL A 94 -3.09 9.09 6.82
N PRO A 95 -3.42 10.39 6.85
CA PRO A 95 -2.67 11.36 7.64
C PRO A 95 -2.78 11.03 9.13
N SER A 96 -1.75 11.39 9.89
CA SER A 96 -1.68 11.17 11.34
C SER A 96 -1.00 12.34 12.04
N ASP A 97 -1.60 12.79 13.13
CA ASP A 97 -1.03 13.81 14.03
C ASP A 97 0.05 13.21 14.96
N ALA A 98 0.04 11.89 15.13
CA ALA A 98 0.98 11.14 15.96
C ALA A 98 2.23 10.65 15.19
N GLY A 99 2.24 10.80 13.86
CA GLY A 99 3.32 10.36 12.97
C GLY A 99 3.02 9.06 12.22
N VAL A 100 3.96 8.63 11.38
CA VAL A 100 3.81 7.50 10.45
C VAL A 100 4.95 6.49 10.64
N ILE A 101 4.62 5.19 10.66
CA ILE A 101 5.61 4.12 10.59
C ILE A 101 5.48 3.40 9.24
N LEU A 102 6.59 3.38 8.51
CA LEU A 102 6.74 2.57 7.31
C LEU A 102 7.32 1.19 7.69
N CYS A 103 6.52 0.14 7.57
CA CYS A 103 6.95 -1.25 7.72
C CYS A 103 7.46 -1.76 6.37
N ILE A 104 8.78 -1.97 6.26
CA ILE A 104 9.47 -2.23 4.99
C ILE A 104 10.01 -3.67 4.98
N THR A 105 9.73 -4.41 3.91
CA THR A 105 10.40 -5.68 3.63
C THR A 105 11.82 -5.44 3.15
N ASN A 106 12.78 -6.23 3.65
CA ASN A 106 14.20 -6.01 3.39
C ASN A 106 14.65 -6.49 1.99
N TYR A 107 14.14 -5.85 0.95
CA TYR A 107 14.54 -6.01 -0.44
C TYR A 107 15.07 -4.69 -0.98
N THR A 108 16.00 -4.75 -1.94
CA THR A 108 16.67 -3.56 -2.48
C THR A 108 15.68 -2.50 -3.00
N GLY A 109 14.67 -2.92 -3.77
CA GLY A 109 13.66 -2.00 -4.33
C GLY A 109 12.79 -1.37 -3.24
N ASP A 110 12.35 -2.17 -2.28
CA ASP A 110 11.52 -1.72 -1.16
C ASP A 110 12.28 -0.73 -0.27
N ASN A 111 13.50 -1.08 0.15
CA ASN A 111 14.36 -0.19 0.94
C ASN A 111 14.61 1.14 0.22
N LEU A 112 14.87 1.11 -1.10
CA LEU A 112 15.10 2.31 -1.89
C LEU A 112 13.83 3.18 -1.96
N HIS A 113 12.69 2.62 -2.37
CA HIS A 113 11.49 3.42 -2.62
C HIS A 113 10.83 3.93 -1.35
N PHE A 114 10.74 3.10 -0.31
CA PHE A 114 10.23 3.50 1.01
C PHE A 114 11.22 4.44 1.72
N GLY A 115 12.53 4.21 1.61
CA GLY A 115 13.54 5.12 2.14
C GLY A 115 13.43 6.51 1.53
N LEU A 116 13.31 6.62 0.21
CA LEU A 116 13.09 7.90 -0.47
C LEU A 116 11.76 8.56 -0.10
N ALA A 117 10.70 7.77 0.14
CA ALA A 117 9.42 8.30 0.59
C ALA A 117 9.54 8.88 2.01
N ARG A 118 10.23 8.18 2.92
CA ARG A 118 10.54 8.67 4.26
C ARG A 118 11.28 10.00 4.23
N GLU A 119 12.36 10.11 3.46
CA GLU A 119 13.14 11.36 3.39
C GLU A 119 12.31 12.52 2.83
N LYS A 120 11.44 12.27 1.84
CA LYS A 120 10.51 13.28 1.32
C LYS A 120 9.47 13.72 2.35
N ALA A 121 8.86 12.76 3.06
CA ALA A 121 7.89 13.03 4.11
C ALA A 121 8.50 13.88 5.23
N LEU A 122 9.72 13.54 5.68
CA LEU A 122 10.49 14.32 6.66
C LEU A 122 10.76 15.74 6.16
N GLY A 123 11.17 15.89 4.89
CA GLY A 123 11.37 17.21 4.27
C GLY A 123 10.11 18.07 4.19
N MET A 124 8.92 17.46 4.26
CA MET A 124 7.63 18.14 4.32
C MET A 124 7.12 18.36 5.76
N GLY A 125 7.91 18.02 6.77
CA GLY A 125 7.57 18.20 8.18
C GLY A 125 6.66 17.11 8.77
N GLN A 126 6.47 15.99 8.08
CA GLN A 126 5.77 14.83 8.64
C GLN A 126 6.65 14.11 9.65
N LYS A 127 6.04 13.60 10.71
CA LYS A 127 6.70 12.83 11.77
C LYS A 127 6.75 11.35 11.45
#